data_AF-A0A523DBS2-F1
#
_entry.id   AF-A0A523DBS2-F1
#
_cell.length_a   1.000
_cell.length_b   1.000
_cell.length_c   1.000
_cell.angle_alpha   90.00
_cell.angle_beta   90.00
_cell.angle_gamma   90.00
#
_symmetry.space_group_name_H-M   'P 1'
#
loop_
_entity.id
_entity.type
_entity.pdbx_description
1 polymer ?
#
loop_
_entity_poly.entity_id
_entity_poly.type
_entity_poly.pdbx_seq_one_letter_code
_entity_poly.pdbx_strand_id
1 'polypeptide(L)'
;MTDREKPEFMKLLMSTADLHGKELSTDVVELWWNSLKAFDLNQVRQAFSDHIQDPVKGEWMPKPANIIAKLEGSPERSALLAWTEVEEAVSSVGRYETVQFTDPVINATIRALGGWISLCDQNLDEPWMQKEFERRYLAYSEVGAGLNEPLPGLLQIQNKGHRGDPKMIGSNCGQQVRMIGDPGVGFLPLPEDRTEEVLKKLSEKVTIEE
;
A
#
# COMPACT_ATOMS: atom_id res chain seq x y z
N MET A 1 -1.94 -8.76 -20.16
CA MET A 1 -2.43 -8.82 -21.55
C MET A 1 -1.34 -9.42 -22.42
N THR A 2 -1.74 -10.15 -23.48
CA THR A 2 -0.83 -10.75 -24.47
C THR A 2 -0.83 -9.95 -25.77
N ASP A 3 0.21 -10.09 -26.61
CA ASP A 3 0.30 -9.36 -27.89
C ASP A 3 -0.89 -9.61 -28.84
N ARG A 4 -1.59 -10.74 -28.68
CA ARG A 4 -2.81 -11.06 -29.44
C ARG A 4 -3.99 -10.18 -29.07
N GLU A 5 -4.00 -9.64 -27.85
CA GLU A 5 -5.06 -8.76 -27.31
C GLU A 5 -4.79 -7.29 -27.62
N LYS A 6 -3.59 -6.96 -28.15
CA LYS A 6 -3.20 -5.59 -28.50
C LYS A 6 -4.19 -4.89 -29.44
N PRO A 7 -4.76 -5.54 -30.49
CA PRO A 7 -5.76 -4.90 -31.35
C PRO A 7 -7.04 -4.52 -30.60
N GLU A 8 -7.48 -5.35 -29.65
CA GLU A 8 -8.67 -5.07 -28.85
C GLU A 8 -8.44 -3.91 -27.87
N PHE A 9 -7.26 -3.89 -27.25
CA PHE A 9 -6.82 -2.78 -26.41
C PHE A 9 -6.76 -1.46 -27.20
N MET A 10 -6.15 -1.49 -28.39
CA MET A 10 -6.07 -0.31 -29.25
C MET A 10 -7.46 0.21 -29.61
N LYS A 11 -8.39 -0.68 -29.97
CA LYS A 11 -9.77 -0.29 -30.25
C LYS A 11 -10.44 0.38 -29.05
N LEU A 12 -10.25 -0.15 -27.84
CA LEU A 12 -10.77 0.44 -26.60
C LEU A 12 -10.19 1.85 -26.35
N LEU A 13 -8.87 1.99 -26.49
CA LEU A 13 -8.17 3.25 -26.28
C LEU A 13 -8.59 4.31 -27.30
N MET A 14 -8.67 3.95 -28.58
CA MET A 14 -9.14 4.85 -29.65
C MET A 14 -10.59 5.26 -29.43
N SER A 15 -11.48 4.31 -29.08
CA SER A 15 -12.88 4.63 -28.78
C SER A 15 -13.01 5.62 -27.61
N THR A 16 -12.13 5.50 -26.61
CA THR A 16 -12.09 6.44 -25.48
C THR A 16 -11.56 7.81 -25.93
N ALA A 17 -10.51 7.84 -26.75
CA ALA A 17 -9.95 9.09 -27.27
C ALA A 17 -10.95 9.84 -28.16
N ASP A 18 -11.69 9.12 -29.00
CA ASP A 18 -12.75 9.66 -29.86
C ASP A 18 -13.86 10.31 -29.02
N LEU A 19 -14.25 9.69 -27.90
CA LEU A 19 -15.24 10.25 -26.96
C LEU A 19 -14.81 11.63 -26.42
N HIS A 20 -13.51 11.82 -26.21
CA HIS A 20 -12.92 13.08 -25.73
C HIS A 20 -12.40 13.99 -26.86
N GLY A 21 -12.64 13.65 -28.13
CA GLY A 21 -12.15 14.42 -29.29
C GLY A 21 -10.62 14.53 -29.35
N LYS A 22 -9.91 13.49 -28.92
CA LYS A 22 -8.44 13.43 -28.93
C LYS A 22 -7.94 12.49 -30.01
N GLU A 23 -6.98 12.94 -30.80
CA GLU A 23 -6.21 12.09 -31.69
C GLU A 23 -4.98 11.54 -30.95
N LEU A 24 -4.75 10.23 -31.07
CA LEU A 24 -3.59 9.57 -30.48
C LEU A 24 -2.58 9.23 -31.57
N SER A 25 -1.32 9.60 -31.36
CA SER A 25 -0.23 9.13 -32.21
C SER A 25 0.11 7.67 -31.90
N THR A 26 0.75 6.99 -32.85
CA THR A 26 1.24 5.62 -32.68
C THR A 26 2.14 5.47 -31.45
N ASP A 27 3.02 6.44 -31.20
CA ASP A 27 3.93 6.43 -30.06
C ASP A 27 3.18 6.50 -28.72
N VAL A 28 2.10 7.29 -28.66
CA VAL A 28 1.25 7.39 -27.47
C VAL A 28 0.54 6.05 -27.22
N VAL A 29 -0.01 5.43 -28.27
CA VAL A 29 -0.65 4.10 -28.14
C VAL A 29 0.34 3.05 -27.64
N GLU A 30 1.59 3.11 -28.09
CA GLU A 30 2.64 2.19 -27.63
C GLU A 30 3.03 2.44 -26.17
N LEU A 31 3.11 3.71 -25.75
CA LEU A 31 3.32 4.06 -24.35
C LEU A 31 2.19 3.49 -23.45
N TRP A 32 0.94 3.67 -23.87
CA TRP A 32 -0.23 3.12 -23.20
C TRP A 32 -0.18 1.58 -23.09
N TRP A 33 0.17 0.91 -24.18
CA TRP A 33 0.33 -0.56 -24.17
C TRP A 33 1.41 -1.00 -23.18
N ASN A 34 2.58 -0.35 -23.20
CA ASN A 34 3.68 -0.69 -22.30
C ASN A 34 3.35 -0.47 -20.83
N SER A 35 2.53 0.55 -20.51
CA SER A 35 2.07 0.80 -19.14
C SER A 35 1.05 -0.21 -18.64
N LEU A 36 0.17 -0.72 -19.52
CA LEU A 36 -0.97 -1.55 -19.09
C LEU A 36 -0.82 -3.04 -19.40
N LYS A 37 0.18 -3.46 -20.19
CA LYS A 37 0.37 -4.87 -20.60
C LYS A 37 0.49 -5.87 -19.43
N ALA A 38 0.88 -5.41 -18.24
CA ALA A 38 0.97 -6.25 -17.04
C ALA A 38 -0.40 -6.69 -16.48
N PHE A 39 -1.49 -5.98 -16.79
CA PHE A 39 -2.83 -6.23 -16.26
C PHE A 39 -3.69 -7.09 -17.20
N ASP A 40 -4.82 -7.61 -16.72
CA ASP A 40 -5.79 -8.35 -17.54
C ASP A 40 -6.63 -7.42 -18.43
N LEU A 41 -6.95 -7.83 -19.66
CA LEU A 41 -7.72 -6.99 -20.60
C LEU A 41 -9.12 -6.64 -20.04
N ASN A 42 -9.78 -7.57 -19.36
CA ASN A 42 -11.11 -7.33 -18.81
C ASN A 42 -11.04 -6.32 -17.66
N GLN A 43 -10.02 -6.41 -16.81
CA GLN A 43 -9.79 -5.42 -15.75
C GLN A 43 -9.53 -4.03 -16.34
N VAL A 44 -8.69 -3.94 -17.38
CA VAL A 44 -8.43 -2.67 -18.08
C VAL A 44 -9.72 -2.11 -18.67
N ARG A 45 -10.52 -2.94 -19.35
CA ARG A 45 -11.82 -2.54 -19.90
C ARG A 45 -12.75 -1.98 -18.83
N GLN A 46 -12.82 -2.65 -17.68
CA GLN A 46 -13.61 -2.18 -16.55
C GLN A 46 -13.09 -0.83 -16.03
N ALA A 47 -11.78 -0.68 -15.86
CA ALA A 47 -11.18 0.57 -15.39
C ALA A 47 -11.43 1.76 -16.33
N PHE A 48 -11.41 1.54 -17.65
CA PHE A 48 -11.82 2.55 -18.64
C PHE A 48 -13.30 2.90 -18.51
N SER A 49 -14.18 1.88 -18.39
CA SER A 49 -15.62 2.08 -18.19
C SER A 49 -15.91 2.89 -16.92
N ASP A 50 -15.26 2.54 -15.82
CA ASP A 50 -15.39 3.23 -14.52
C ASP A 50 -14.82 4.64 -14.57
N HIS A 51 -13.88 4.95 -15.47
CA HIS A 51 -13.38 6.31 -15.68
C HIS A 51 -14.39 7.16 -16.45
N ILE A 52 -14.95 6.62 -17.53
CA ILE A 52 -15.93 7.33 -18.36
C ILE A 52 -17.22 7.62 -17.57
N GLN A 53 -17.59 6.73 -16.63
CA GLN A 53 -18.76 6.91 -15.77
C GLN A 53 -18.51 7.81 -14.55
N ASP A 54 -17.26 8.25 -14.32
CA ASP A 54 -16.92 9.13 -13.20
C ASP A 54 -17.41 10.57 -13.51
N PRO A 55 -18.36 11.13 -12.74
CA PRO A 55 -18.93 12.44 -13.04
C PRO A 55 -17.93 13.61 -12.89
N VAL A 56 -16.80 13.38 -12.21
CA VAL A 56 -15.77 14.41 -11.97
C VAL A 56 -14.56 14.17 -12.88
N LYS A 57 -14.04 12.94 -12.90
CA LYS A 57 -12.81 12.61 -13.66
C LYS A 57 -13.09 12.22 -15.11
N GLY A 58 -14.31 11.78 -15.42
CA GLY A 58 -14.74 11.33 -16.75
C GLY A 58 -14.98 12.45 -17.75
N GLU A 59 -14.86 13.72 -17.35
CA GLU A 59 -14.84 14.85 -18.29
C GLU A 59 -13.56 14.85 -19.16
N TRP A 60 -12.45 14.38 -18.58
CA TRP A 60 -11.12 14.47 -19.19
C TRP A 60 -10.60 13.10 -19.62
N MET A 61 -9.87 13.08 -20.74
CA MET A 61 -9.16 11.90 -21.21
C MET A 61 -8.26 11.36 -20.08
N PRO A 62 -8.40 10.08 -19.67
CA PRO A 62 -7.56 9.53 -18.62
C PRO A 62 -6.09 9.55 -19.03
N LYS A 63 -5.20 9.70 -18.05
CA LYS A 63 -3.78 9.33 -18.21
C LYS A 63 -3.61 7.84 -17.92
N PRO A 64 -2.55 7.17 -18.41
CA PRO A 64 -2.25 5.79 -18.03
C PRO A 64 -2.25 5.58 -16.51
N ALA A 65 -1.68 6.52 -15.76
CA ALA A 65 -1.66 6.51 -14.29
C ALA A 65 -3.06 6.48 -13.64
N ASN A 66 -4.06 7.14 -14.24
CA ASN A 66 -5.42 7.12 -13.70
C ASN A 66 -6.06 5.73 -13.82
N ILE A 67 -5.77 5.03 -14.92
CA ILE A 67 -6.25 3.66 -15.15
C ILE A 67 -5.50 2.69 -14.24
N ILE A 68 -4.18 2.84 -14.08
CA ILE A 68 -3.39 2.05 -13.12
C ILE A 68 -3.95 2.21 -11.70
N ALA A 69 -4.25 3.44 -11.27
CA ALA A 69 -4.85 3.70 -9.97
C ALA A 69 -6.24 3.04 -9.78
N LYS A 70 -7.02 2.87 -10.86
CA LYS A 70 -8.29 2.11 -10.81
C LYS A 70 -8.06 0.60 -10.78
N LEU A 71 -6.97 0.10 -11.37
CA LEU A 71 -6.63 -1.32 -11.43
C LEU A 71 -6.00 -1.84 -10.14
N GLU A 72 -5.05 -1.10 -9.58
CA GLU A 72 -4.35 -1.47 -8.34
C GLU A 72 -5.13 -1.04 -7.09
N GLY A 73 -6.08 -0.12 -7.25
CA GLY A 73 -6.71 0.61 -6.15
C GLY A 73 -5.92 1.87 -5.83
N SER A 74 -6.61 2.88 -5.33
CA SER A 74 -5.95 4.12 -4.88
C SER A 74 -5.12 3.79 -3.63
N PRO A 75 -3.81 4.11 -3.61
CA PRO A 75 -2.98 3.85 -2.45
C PRO A 75 -3.48 4.65 -1.23
N GLU A 76 -4.11 5.81 -1.45
CA GLU A 76 -4.80 6.57 -0.41
C GLU A 76 -6.01 5.81 0.17
N ARG A 77 -6.77 5.10 -0.68
CA ARG A 77 -7.86 4.22 -0.20
C ARG A 77 -7.32 3.06 0.62
N SER A 78 -6.18 2.47 0.22
CA SER A 78 -5.53 1.42 1.00
C SER A 78 -5.06 1.95 2.36
N ALA A 79 -4.47 3.15 2.38
CA ALA A 79 -4.03 3.80 3.62
C ALA A 79 -5.20 4.08 4.57
N LEU A 80 -6.35 4.53 4.03
CA LEU A 80 -7.55 4.77 4.80
C LEU A 80 -8.12 3.48 5.42
N LEU A 81 -8.21 2.40 4.64
CA LEU A 81 -8.66 1.10 5.14
C LEU A 81 -7.71 0.53 6.21
N ALA A 82 -6.40 0.68 6.00
CA ALA A 82 -5.39 0.31 6.98
C ALA A 82 -5.54 1.12 8.28
N TRP A 83 -5.84 2.42 8.20
CA TRP A 83 -6.11 3.25 9.38
C TRP A 83 -7.34 2.78 10.15
N THR A 84 -8.46 2.49 9.47
CA THR A 84 -9.66 1.95 10.12
C THR A 84 -9.37 0.63 10.85
N GLU A 85 -8.57 -0.26 10.25
CA GLU A 85 -8.17 -1.50 10.91
C GLU A 85 -7.34 -1.25 12.18
N VAL A 86 -6.49 -0.22 12.16
CA VAL A 86 -5.71 0.20 13.33
C VAL A 86 -6.60 0.79 14.43
N GLU A 87 -7.56 1.64 14.10
CA GLU A 87 -8.53 2.21 15.06
C GLU A 87 -9.35 1.10 15.75
N GLU A 88 -9.86 0.16 14.96
CA GLU A 88 -10.60 -1.00 15.47
C GLU A 88 -9.71 -1.87 16.38
N ALA A 89 -8.45 -2.08 16.01
CA ALA A 89 -7.50 -2.83 16.82
C ALA A 89 -7.19 -2.13 18.15
N VAL A 90 -7.01 -0.81 18.14
CA VAL A 90 -6.75 -0.04 19.37
C VAL A 90 -7.97 -0.09 20.28
N SER A 91 -9.18 0.06 19.73
CA SER A 91 -10.42 0.00 20.51
C SER A 91 -10.74 -1.39 21.06
N SER A 92 -10.37 -2.47 20.36
CA SER A 92 -10.74 -3.85 20.74
C SER A 92 -9.68 -4.57 21.56
N VAL A 93 -8.40 -4.36 21.26
CA VAL A 93 -7.27 -5.05 21.89
C VAL A 93 -6.65 -4.20 23.00
N GLY A 94 -6.46 -2.91 22.73
CA GLY A 94 -5.78 -1.99 23.63
C GLY A 94 -4.26 -2.23 23.77
N ARG A 95 -3.65 -1.53 24.74
CA ARG A 95 -2.18 -1.37 24.87
C ARG A 95 -1.41 -2.59 25.43
N TYR A 96 -2.11 -3.54 26.03
CA TYR A 96 -1.47 -4.57 26.87
C TYR A 96 -0.97 -5.76 26.06
N GLU A 97 -1.71 -6.14 25.03
CA GLU A 97 -1.41 -7.31 24.19
C GLU A 97 -0.43 -6.96 23.07
N THR A 98 0.30 -7.97 22.64
CA THR A 98 1.14 -7.90 21.44
C THR A 98 0.28 -8.14 20.21
N VAL A 99 0.42 -7.26 19.22
CA VAL A 99 -0.42 -7.27 18.02
C VAL A 99 0.45 -7.53 16.79
N GLN A 100 -0.07 -8.31 15.84
CA GLN A 100 0.52 -8.46 14.51
C GLN A 100 -0.55 -8.28 13.45
N PHE A 101 -0.43 -7.21 12.67
CA PHE A 101 -1.31 -6.99 11.53
C PHE A 101 -0.94 -7.93 10.38
N THR A 102 -1.94 -8.40 9.63
CA THR A 102 -1.71 -9.21 8.43
C THR A 102 -0.97 -8.43 7.35
N ASP A 103 -1.15 -7.11 7.32
CA ASP A 103 -0.39 -6.23 6.46
C ASP A 103 0.93 -5.81 7.14
N PRO A 104 2.09 -6.22 6.59
CA PRO A 104 3.39 -5.86 7.16
C PRO A 104 3.68 -4.35 7.09
N VAL A 105 3.05 -3.61 6.16
CA VAL A 105 3.22 -2.16 6.01
C VAL A 105 2.60 -1.42 7.20
N ILE A 106 1.47 -1.92 7.73
CA ILE A 106 0.86 -1.38 8.95
C ILE A 106 1.83 -1.54 10.13
N ASN A 107 2.41 -2.73 10.31
CA ASN A 107 3.37 -2.99 11.38
C ASN A 107 4.59 -2.04 11.29
N ALA A 108 5.13 -1.83 10.09
CA ALA A 108 6.25 -0.90 9.87
C ALA A 108 5.86 0.56 10.17
N THR A 109 4.66 0.98 9.73
CA THR A 109 4.16 2.35 9.93
C THR A 109 3.95 2.65 11.41
N ILE A 110 3.34 1.74 12.17
CA ILE A 110 3.12 1.90 13.61
C ILE A 110 4.46 1.98 14.36
N ARG A 111 5.46 1.18 13.99
CA ARG A 111 6.82 1.30 14.56
C ARG A 111 7.40 2.70 14.35
N ALA A 112 7.29 3.22 13.14
CA ALA A 112 7.79 4.54 12.82
C ALA A 112 7.09 5.65 13.64
N LEU A 113 5.80 5.46 13.96
CA LEU A 113 5.02 6.37 14.81
C LEU A 113 5.33 6.28 16.31
N GLY A 114 6.27 5.42 16.72
CA GLY A 114 6.65 5.23 18.12
C GLY A 114 6.14 3.92 18.75
N GLY A 115 5.57 3.04 17.94
CA GLY A 115 5.13 1.70 18.36
C GLY A 115 3.70 1.65 18.90
N TRP A 116 3.23 0.42 19.15
CA TRP A 116 1.84 0.14 19.51
C TRP A 116 1.38 0.82 20.80
N ILE A 117 2.21 0.79 21.84
CA ILE A 117 1.86 1.38 23.14
C ILE A 117 1.71 2.90 23.02
N SER A 118 2.66 3.56 22.35
CA SER A 118 2.61 5.00 22.11
C SER A 118 1.35 5.38 21.34
N LEU A 119 0.99 4.60 20.31
CA LEU A 119 -0.22 4.80 19.52
C LEU A 119 -1.49 4.64 20.36
N CYS A 120 -1.57 3.62 21.22
CA CYS A 120 -2.71 3.42 22.13
C CYS A 120 -2.85 4.50 23.20
N ASP A 121 -1.80 5.26 23.49
CA ASP A 121 -1.83 6.40 24.41
C ASP A 121 -2.17 7.73 23.71
N GLN A 122 -2.16 7.78 22.37
CA GLN A 122 -2.59 8.95 21.61
C GLN A 122 -4.13 9.03 21.51
N ASN A 123 -4.62 10.25 21.27
CA ASN A 123 -6.00 10.45 20.86
C ASN A 123 -6.14 10.20 19.35
N LEU A 124 -6.81 9.10 18.97
CA LEU A 124 -6.99 8.72 17.57
C LEU A 124 -8.08 9.55 16.85
N ASP A 125 -8.96 10.23 17.59
CA ASP A 125 -9.98 11.11 17.02
C ASP A 125 -9.37 12.38 16.39
N GLU A 126 -8.07 12.63 16.63
CA GLU A 126 -7.36 13.77 16.10
C GLU A 126 -6.99 13.58 14.60
N PRO A 127 -7.45 14.46 13.69
CA PRO A 127 -7.24 14.27 12.24
C PRO A 127 -5.77 14.27 11.80
N TRP A 128 -4.87 14.83 12.61
CA TRP A 128 -3.44 14.87 12.28
C TRP A 128 -2.80 13.48 12.40
N MET A 129 -3.27 12.64 13.33
CA MET A 129 -2.76 11.28 13.52
C MET A 129 -3.06 10.40 12.31
N GLN A 130 -4.31 10.46 11.84
CA GLN A 130 -4.72 9.79 10.61
C GLN A 130 -3.86 10.23 9.42
N LYS A 131 -3.72 11.54 9.20
CA LYS A 131 -2.92 12.06 8.07
C LYS A 131 -1.45 11.68 8.15
N GLU A 132 -0.87 11.69 9.34
CA GLU A 132 0.53 11.29 9.54
C GLU A 132 0.73 9.79 9.31
N PHE A 133 -0.24 8.97 9.73
CA PHE A 133 -0.26 7.54 9.40
C PHE A 133 -0.37 7.32 7.89
N GLU A 134 -1.36 7.93 7.23
CA GLU A 134 -1.58 7.78 5.78
C GLU A 134 -0.33 8.17 4.98
N ARG A 135 0.28 9.32 5.30
CA ARG A 135 1.51 9.80 4.66
C ARG A 135 2.65 8.78 4.77
N ARG A 136 2.87 8.21 5.95
CA ARG A 136 3.95 7.24 6.19
C ARG A 136 3.63 5.88 5.59
N TYR A 137 2.39 5.43 5.67
CA TYR A 137 1.91 4.18 5.07
C TYR A 137 2.16 4.18 3.57
N LEU A 138 1.83 5.27 2.88
CA LEU A 138 2.13 5.45 1.46
C LEU A 138 3.63 5.30 1.18
N ALA A 139 4.48 5.99 1.93
CA ALA A 139 5.93 5.88 1.78
C ALA A 139 6.46 4.45 2.00
N TYR A 140 5.92 3.71 2.97
CA TYR A 140 6.33 2.31 3.23
C TYR A 140 5.78 1.31 2.23
N SER A 141 4.61 1.60 1.63
CA SER A 141 4.02 0.78 0.56
C SER A 141 4.89 0.76 -0.70
N GLU A 142 5.57 1.87 -1.02
CA GLU A 142 6.46 1.99 -2.17
C GLU A 142 7.81 1.28 -1.98
N VAL A 143 8.32 1.27 -0.75
CA VAL A 143 9.65 0.72 -0.43
C VAL A 143 9.62 -0.81 -0.27
N GLY A 144 8.46 -1.39 0.05
CA GLY A 144 8.33 -2.81 0.38
C GLY A 144 8.83 -3.07 1.80
N ALA A 145 7.90 -3.32 2.72
CA ALA A 145 8.19 -3.35 4.16
C ALA A 145 9.13 -4.52 4.56
N GLY A 146 10.36 -4.19 4.95
CA GLY A 146 11.32 -5.11 5.58
C GLY A 146 11.04 -5.43 7.06
N LEU A 147 9.91 -4.98 7.63
CA LEU A 147 9.63 -5.05 9.06
C LEU A 147 8.26 -5.70 9.35
N ASN A 148 8.14 -7.00 9.11
CA ASN A 148 6.96 -7.80 9.46
C ASN A 148 7.00 -8.34 10.91
N GLU A 149 7.78 -7.71 11.78
CA GLU A 149 7.85 -8.18 13.16
C GLU A 149 6.55 -7.84 13.91
N PRO A 150 6.17 -8.60 14.96
CA PRO A 150 5.04 -8.27 15.84
C PRO A 150 5.30 -7.00 16.66
N LEU A 151 4.25 -6.22 16.91
CA LEU A 151 4.31 -5.01 17.72
C LEU A 151 4.15 -5.35 19.21
N PRO A 152 5.19 -5.15 20.05
CA PRO A 152 5.17 -5.61 21.43
C PRO A 152 4.22 -4.75 22.29
N GLY A 153 3.33 -5.43 23.03
CA GLY A 153 2.49 -4.82 24.05
C GLY A 153 3.19 -4.70 25.41
N LEU A 154 2.57 -3.98 26.34
CA LEU A 154 3.10 -3.77 27.71
C LEU A 154 3.38 -5.08 28.45
N LEU A 155 2.55 -6.12 28.28
CA LEU A 155 2.73 -7.40 28.94
C LEU A 155 4.00 -8.12 28.45
N GLN A 156 4.29 -8.07 27.16
CA GLN A 156 5.50 -8.67 26.60
C GLN A 156 6.77 -7.92 27.06
N ILE A 157 6.72 -6.59 27.14
CA ILE A 157 7.85 -5.78 27.60
C ILE A 157 8.16 -6.05 29.08
N GLN A 158 7.13 -6.15 29.92
CA GLN A 158 7.29 -6.40 31.36
C GLN A 158 7.82 -7.82 31.66
N ASN A 159 7.48 -8.80 30.82
CA ASN A 159 7.84 -10.21 31.04
C ASN A 159 9.24 -10.63 30.52
N LYS A 160 10.16 -9.68 30.25
CA LYS A 160 11.56 -9.94 29.84
C LYS A 160 11.73 -11.14 28.88
N GLY A 161 11.03 -11.13 27.75
CA GLY A 161 11.35 -12.03 26.63
C GLY A 161 10.47 -13.27 26.45
N HIS A 162 9.40 -13.45 27.22
CA HIS A 162 8.35 -14.38 26.78
C HIS A 162 7.57 -13.75 25.63
N ARG A 163 7.83 -14.24 24.41
CA ARG A 163 6.96 -13.99 23.26
C ARG A 163 5.65 -14.75 23.53
N GLY A 164 4.69 -14.09 24.15
CA GLY A 164 3.30 -14.54 24.07
C GLY A 164 2.89 -14.56 22.60
N ASP A 165 2.00 -15.48 22.22
CA ASP A 165 1.53 -15.57 20.85
C ASP A 165 0.84 -14.24 20.47
N PRO A 166 1.33 -13.52 19.44
CA PRO A 166 0.76 -12.23 19.08
C PRO A 166 -0.66 -12.39 18.59
N LYS A 167 -1.53 -11.45 18.97
CA LYS A 167 -2.89 -11.41 18.45
C LYS A 167 -2.86 -10.91 17.00
N MET A 168 -3.27 -11.78 16.09
CA MET A 168 -3.36 -11.45 14.67
C MET A 168 -4.56 -10.54 14.41
N ILE A 169 -4.34 -9.45 13.65
CA ILE A 169 -5.35 -8.48 13.26
C ILE A 169 -5.39 -8.39 11.73
N GLY A 170 -6.58 -8.47 11.14
CA GLY A 170 -6.78 -8.41 9.69
C GLY A 170 -8.10 -8.98 9.20
N SER A 171 -8.72 -8.29 8.24
CA SER A 171 -9.96 -8.72 7.56
C SER A 171 -9.80 -10.02 6.74
N ASN A 172 -8.55 -10.44 6.48
CA ASN A 172 -8.20 -11.64 5.71
C ASN A 172 -7.50 -12.69 6.56
N CYS A 173 -8.03 -13.01 7.76
CA CYS A 173 -7.56 -14.10 8.62
C CYS A 173 -7.51 -15.51 7.95
N GLY A 174 -7.84 -15.63 6.66
CA GLY A 174 -7.72 -16.85 5.85
C GLY A 174 -7.27 -16.67 4.39
N GLN A 175 -6.85 -15.49 3.94
CA GLN A 175 -6.29 -15.33 2.59
C GLN A 175 -4.82 -14.92 2.65
N GLN A 176 -3.98 -15.93 2.51
CA GLN A 176 -2.55 -15.82 2.24
C GLN A 176 -2.35 -14.91 1.03
N VAL A 177 -1.99 -13.65 1.28
CA VAL A 177 -1.51 -12.74 0.24
C VAL A 177 -0.30 -13.43 -0.37
N ARG A 178 -0.47 -13.93 -1.61
CA ARG A 178 0.64 -14.47 -2.39
C ARG A 178 1.62 -13.33 -2.59
N MET A 179 2.70 -13.36 -1.81
CA MET A 179 3.93 -12.67 -2.13
C MET A 179 4.29 -13.08 -3.56
N ILE A 180 4.20 -12.15 -4.52
CA ILE A 180 4.89 -12.31 -5.79
C ILE A 180 6.37 -12.09 -5.47
N GLY A 181 7.02 -13.19 -5.09
CA GLY A 181 8.40 -13.27 -4.67
C GLY A 181 8.79 -14.74 -4.60
N ASP A 182 9.48 -15.17 -5.65
CA ASP A 182 10.05 -16.49 -5.95
C ASP A 182 10.28 -17.44 -4.74
N PRO A 183 9.74 -18.68 -4.74
CA PRO A 183 9.95 -19.64 -3.68
C PRO A 183 11.30 -20.35 -3.87
N GLY A 184 12.41 -19.73 -3.44
CA GLY A 184 13.70 -20.37 -3.66
C GLY A 184 14.96 -19.77 -3.06
N VAL A 185 14.90 -18.71 -2.25
CA VAL A 185 16.13 -18.15 -1.64
C VAL A 185 16.08 -18.32 -0.13
N GLY A 186 16.88 -19.26 0.36
CA GLY A 186 17.02 -19.53 1.78
C GLY A 186 17.33 -18.28 2.57
N PHE A 187 16.69 -18.17 3.73
CA PHE A 187 16.96 -17.18 4.78
C PHE A 187 18.44 -17.26 5.17
N LEU A 188 19.26 -16.38 4.60
CA LEU A 188 20.50 -15.98 5.23
C LEU A 188 20.14 -14.86 6.23
N PRO A 189 20.50 -15.00 7.52
CA PRO A 189 20.23 -13.96 8.50
C PRO A 189 20.98 -12.68 8.06
N LEU A 190 20.23 -11.58 7.96
CA LEU A 190 20.84 -10.26 7.77
C LEU A 190 21.65 -9.92 9.03
N PRO A 191 22.93 -9.52 8.90
CA PRO A 191 23.74 -9.14 10.04
C PRO A 191 23.17 -7.88 10.70
N GLU A 192 23.13 -7.89 12.04
CA GLU A 192 22.41 -7.00 12.95
C GLU A 192 22.80 -5.50 12.87
N ASP A 193 23.78 -5.12 12.05
CA ASP A 193 24.34 -3.76 12.03
C ASP A 193 23.67 -2.76 11.07
N ARG A 194 22.74 -3.17 10.20
CA ARG A 194 22.21 -2.27 9.13
C ARG A 194 20.90 -1.55 9.44
N THR A 195 20.15 -1.94 10.48
CA THR A 195 18.89 -1.27 10.85
C THR A 195 19.16 0.13 11.39
N GLU A 196 20.21 0.33 12.19
CA GLU A 196 20.58 1.65 12.70
C GLU A 196 21.10 2.59 11.61
N GLU A 197 21.83 2.08 10.62
CA GLU A 197 22.38 2.90 9.55
C GLU A 197 21.29 3.43 8.59
N VAL A 198 20.23 2.65 8.36
CA VAL A 198 19.09 3.06 7.54
C VAL A 198 18.21 4.07 8.30
N LEU A 199 17.98 3.86 9.59
CA LEU A 199 17.23 4.80 10.44
C LEU A 199 17.97 6.14 10.60
N LYS A 200 19.31 6.11 10.70
CA LYS A 200 20.14 7.32 10.77
C LYS A 200 20.19 8.09 9.45
N LYS A 201 20.24 7.40 8.30
CA LYS A 201 20.17 8.06 6.98
C LYS A 201 18.79 8.68 6.69
N LEU A 202 17.73 8.15 7.30
CA LEU A 202 16.39 8.72 7.20
C LEU A 202 16.22 9.93 8.12
N SER A 203 16.79 9.91 9.33
CA SER A 203 16.74 11.09 10.22
C SER A 203 17.61 12.25 9.72
N GLU A 204 18.77 11.98 9.09
CA GLU A 204 19.63 13.03 8.52
C GLU A 204 19.04 13.67 7.26
N LYS A 205 18.22 12.97 6.47
CA LYS A 205 17.54 13.54 5.30
C LYS A 205 16.36 14.45 5.64
N VAL A 206 15.72 14.24 6.79
CA VAL A 206 14.58 15.07 7.24
C VAL A 206 15.05 16.44 7.74
N THR A 207 16.33 16.60 8.11
CA THR A 207 16.87 17.85 8.68
C THR A 207 17.50 18.80 7.64
N ILE A 208 17.54 18.45 6.36
CA ILE A 208 18.26 19.24 5.32
C ILE A 208 17.30 20.09 4.45
N GLU A 209 15.99 20.06 4.70
CA GLU A 209 15.01 20.91 3.98
C GLU A 209 14.41 22.04 4.85
N GLU A 210 15.27 22.79 5.55
CA GLU A 210 14.98 24.17 6.01
C GLU A 210 15.95 25.17 5.38
#